data_AF-A0A099WCE4-F1
#
_entry.id   AF-A0A099WCE4-F1
#
_cell.length_a   1.000
_cell.length_b   1.000
_cell.length_c   1.000
_cell.angle_alpha   90.00
_cell.angle_beta   90.00
_cell.angle_gamma   90.00
#
_symmetry.space_group_name_H-M   'P 1'
#
loop_
_entity.id
_entity.type
_entity.pdbx_description
1 polymer ?
#
loop_
_entity_poly.entity_id
_entity_poly.type
_entity_poly.pdbx_seq_one_letter_code
_entity_poly.pdbx_strand_id
1 'polypeptide(L)'
;MDKDSHLIETSLRTNKRQQEEEEEKVFQLRQKLQGQQWLGEDLEHIHKQEMQLLDTLRKGWQGADARGFHNYLEEQQQRDLSKWKKEIRQQEDAIEESIQESKTRLLNFQTEQQELQARWFK
;
A
#
# COMPACT_ATOMS: atom_id res chain seq x y z
N MET A 1 27.63 39.16 9.03
CA MET A 1 26.57 38.26 8.52
C MET A 1 25.44 38.33 9.51
N ASP A 2 24.29 38.83 9.04
CA ASP A 2 23.13 39.11 9.87
C ASP A 2 22.47 37.84 10.40
N LYS A 3 21.92 37.91 11.62
CA LYS A 3 21.21 36.79 12.27
C LYS A 3 20.10 36.21 11.39
N ASP A 4 19.48 37.05 10.57
CA ASP A 4 18.42 36.67 9.63
C ASP A 4 18.93 35.80 8.49
N SER A 5 20.16 36.05 8.01
CA SER A 5 20.81 35.19 7.03
C SER A 5 21.13 33.83 7.66
N HIS A 6 21.67 33.76 8.87
CA HIS A 6 21.87 32.45 9.50
C HIS A 6 20.55 31.67 9.72
N LEU A 7 19.45 32.36 10.06
CA LEU A 7 18.15 31.73 10.23
C LEU A 7 17.61 31.15 8.91
N ILE A 8 17.63 31.91 7.82
CA ILE A 8 17.15 31.42 6.52
C ILE A 8 17.99 30.24 6.05
N GLU A 9 19.32 30.27 6.24
CA GLU A 9 20.18 29.16 5.84
C GLU A 9 19.86 27.88 6.64
N THR A 10 19.63 28.01 7.95
CA THR A 10 19.21 26.87 8.77
C THR A 10 17.86 26.32 8.33
N SER A 11 16.88 27.18 8.03
CA SER A 11 15.57 26.75 7.53
C SER A 11 15.67 26.04 6.17
N LEU A 12 16.49 26.52 5.24
CA LEU A 12 16.71 25.89 3.94
C LEU A 12 17.34 24.49 4.08
N ARG A 13 18.27 24.31 5.03
CA ARG A 13 18.88 23.00 5.31
C ARG A 13 17.88 22.04 5.95
N THR A 14 17.09 22.52 6.91
CA THR A 14 16.06 21.70 7.57
C THR A 14 14.98 21.26 6.58
N ASN A 15 14.47 22.18 5.76
CA ASN A 15 13.45 21.88 4.77
C ASN A 15 13.97 20.86 3.74
N LYS A 16 15.20 21.03 3.25
CA LYS A 16 15.84 20.02 2.37
C LYS A 16 15.90 18.63 3.02
N ARG A 17 16.27 18.56 4.30
CA ARG A 17 16.30 17.27 5.02
C ARG A 17 14.91 16.65 5.14
N GLN A 18 13.89 17.45 5.41
CA GLN A 18 12.50 16.98 5.48
C GLN A 18 11.98 16.50 4.12
N GLN A 19 12.41 17.12 3.02
CA GLN A 19 12.12 16.63 1.67
C GLN A 19 12.75 15.25 1.45
N GLU A 20 14.04 15.08 1.75
CA GLU A 20 14.73 13.78 1.63
C GLU A 20 14.05 12.69 2.47
N GLU A 21 13.63 13.03 3.70
CA GLU A 21 12.89 12.11 4.58
C GLU A 21 11.53 11.68 4.00
N GLU A 22 10.74 12.62 3.45
CA GLU A 22 9.44 12.28 2.83
C GLU A 22 9.60 11.57 1.48
N GLU A 23 10.66 11.84 0.71
CA GLU A 23 10.99 11.09 -0.53
C GLU A 23 11.32 9.63 -0.22
N GLU A 24 12.16 9.38 0.77
CA GLU A 24 12.50 8.03 1.25
C GLU A 24 11.24 7.30 1.74
N LYS A 25 10.37 8.01 2.48
CA LYS A 25 9.10 7.45 2.94
C LYS A 25 8.19 7.07 1.76
N VAL A 26 8.08 7.92 0.74
CA VAL A 26 7.31 7.59 -0.48
C VAL A 26 7.89 6.36 -1.16
N PHE A 27 9.22 6.24 -1.24
CA PHE A 27 9.88 5.07 -1.81
C PHE A 27 9.53 3.79 -1.05
N GLN A 28 9.64 3.80 0.28
CA GLN A 28 9.30 2.66 1.13
C GLN A 28 7.81 2.29 1.02
N LEU A 29 6.92 3.28 0.99
CA LEU A 29 5.48 3.04 0.82
C LEU A 29 5.16 2.39 -0.53
N ARG A 30 5.86 2.77 -1.61
CA ARG A 30 5.69 2.12 -2.92
C ARG A 30 6.14 0.67 -2.91
N GLN A 31 7.26 0.35 -2.24
CA GLN A 31 7.68 -1.04 -2.08
C GLN A 31 6.65 -1.85 -1.29
N LYS A 32 6.08 -1.26 -0.24
CA LYS A 32 5.01 -1.89 0.55
C LYS A 32 3.76 -2.14 -0.29
N LEU A 33 3.36 -1.17 -1.13
CA LEU A 33 2.24 -1.32 -2.05
C LEU A 33 2.47 -2.46 -3.04
N GLN A 34 3.66 -2.55 -3.63
CA GLN A 34 4.03 -3.65 -4.51
C GLN A 34 3.95 -5.01 -3.79
N GLY A 35 4.37 -5.07 -2.51
CA GLY A 35 4.20 -6.26 -1.70
C GLY A 35 2.73 -6.69 -1.51
N GLN A 36 1.81 -5.74 -1.36
CA GLN A 36 0.37 -6.03 -1.29
C GLN A 36 -0.17 -6.56 -2.62
N GLN A 37 0.27 -6.00 -3.74
CA GLN A 37 -0.12 -6.46 -5.07
C GLN A 37 0.31 -7.91 -5.30
N TRP A 38 1.53 -8.28 -4.88
CA TRP A 38 1.98 -9.67 -4.93
C TRP A 38 1.15 -10.60 -4.04
N LEU A 39 0.74 -10.16 -2.85
CA LEU A 39 -0.18 -10.95 -2.02
C LEU A 39 -1.53 -11.16 -2.72
N GLY A 40 -2.02 -10.17 -3.46
CA GLY A 40 -3.22 -10.29 -4.29
C GLY A 40 -3.07 -11.32 -5.42
N GLU A 41 -1.93 -11.31 -6.10
CA GLU A 41 -1.61 -12.29 -7.16
C GLU A 41 -1.49 -13.72 -6.60
N ASP A 42 -0.80 -13.88 -5.46
CA ASP A 42 -0.67 -15.17 -4.78
C ASP A 42 -2.03 -15.70 -4.33
N LEU A 43 -2.90 -14.82 -3.82
CA LEU A 43 -4.26 -15.19 -3.41
C LEU A 43 -5.08 -15.73 -4.59
N GLU A 44 -5.04 -15.07 -5.75
CA GLU A 44 -5.72 -15.55 -6.97
C GLU A 44 -5.17 -16.90 -7.42
N HIS A 45 -3.85 -17.10 -7.31
CA HIS A 45 -3.23 -18.37 -7.65
C HIS A 45 -3.69 -19.50 -6.71
N ILE A 46 -3.69 -19.27 -5.40
CA ILE A 46 -4.18 -20.23 -4.40
C ILE A 46 -5.65 -20.56 -4.65
N HIS A 47 -6.49 -19.55 -4.87
CA HIS A 47 -7.91 -19.77 -5.13
C HIS A 47 -8.14 -20.66 -6.36
N LYS A 48 -7.37 -20.45 -7.43
CA LYS A 48 -7.43 -21.31 -8.62
C LYS A 48 -7.04 -22.75 -8.31
N GLN A 49 -6.03 -22.98 -7.48
CA GLN A 49 -5.62 -24.33 -7.05
C GLN A 49 -6.71 -24.99 -6.20
N GLU A 50 -7.32 -24.25 -5.27
CA GLU A 50 -8.43 -24.74 -4.45
C GLU A 50 -9.61 -25.19 -5.30
N MET A 51 -9.97 -24.42 -6.33
CA MET A 51 -11.05 -24.79 -7.27
C MET A 51 -10.73 -26.08 -8.04
N GLN A 52 -9.47 -26.29 -8.43
CA GLN A 52 -9.04 -27.54 -9.08
C GLN A 52 -9.10 -28.74 -8.13
N LEU A 53 -8.74 -28.53 -6.86
CA LEU A 53 -8.84 -29.56 -5.81
C LEU A 53 -10.30 -29.91 -5.51
N LEU A 54 -11.19 -28.92 -5.44
CA LEU A 54 -12.63 -29.13 -5.28
C LEU A 54 -13.23 -29.95 -6.42
N ASP A 55 -12.86 -29.66 -7.66
CA ASP A 55 -13.31 -30.45 -8.81
C ASP A 55 -12.84 -31.92 -8.73
N THR A 56 -11.60 -32.13 -8.29
CA THR A 56 -11.06 -33.48 -8.05
C THR A 56 -11.82 -34.20 -6.94
N LEU A 57 -12.10 -33.51 -5.83
CA LEU A 57 -12.84 -34.03 -4.70
C LEU A 57 -14.28 -34.41 -5.08
N ARG A 58 -14.96 -33.58 -5.87
CA ARG A 58 -16.31 -33.84 -6.39
C ARG A 58 -16.39 -35.09 -7.27
N LYS A 59 -15.34 -35.33 -8.07
CA LYS A 59 -15.25 -36.52 -8.92
C LYS A 59 -15.02 -37.78 -8.09
N GLY A 60 -14.15 -37.71 -7.09
CA GLY A 60 -13.73 -38.85 -6.27
C GLY A 60 -14.67 -39.22 -5.12
N TRP A 61 -15.43 -38.27 -4.57
CA TRP A 61 -16.34 -38.51 -3.45
C TRP A 61 -17.77 -38.02 -3.76
N GLN A 62 -18.67 -38.99 -3.91
CA GLN A 62 -20.04 -38.78 -4.34
C GLN A 62 -21.03 -39.37 -3.32
N GLY A 63 -22.28 -38.89 -3.35
CA GLY A 63 -23.33 -39.27 -2.40
C GLY A 63 -23.99 -38.06 -1.75
N ALA A 64 -25.04 -38.29 -0.96
CA ALA A 64 -25.77 -37.20 -0.29
C ALA A 64 -24.89 -36.45 0.72
N ASP A 65 -24.14 -37.17 1.55
CA ASP A 65 -23.24 -36.60 2.55
C ASP A 65 -22.07 -35.83 1.90
N ALA A 66 -21.54 -36.36 0.79
CA ALA A 66 -20.50 -35.69 0.02
C ALA A 66 -20.97 -34.35 -0.55
N ARG A 67 -22.21 -34.28 -1.08
CA ARG A 67 -22.78 -33.02 -1.61
C ARG A 67 -22.90 -31.94 -0.53
N GLY A 68 -23.35 -32.30 0.66
CA GLY A 68 -23.45 -31.37 1.79
C GLY A 68 -22.08 -30.80 2.16
N PHE A 69 -21.07 -31.66 2.22
CA PHE A 69 -19.70 -31.24 2.52
C PHE A 69 -19.10 -30.35 1.41
N HIS A 70 -19.26 -30.70 0.13
CA HIS A 70 -18.75 -29.89 -0.98
C HIS A 70 -19.33 -28.47 -0.97
N ASN A 71 -20.63 -28.34 -0.75
CA ASN A 71 -21.30 -27.04 -0.67
C ASN A 71 -20.78 -26.24 0.52
N TYR A 72 -20.68 -26.87 1.70
CA TYR A 72 -20.12 -26.22 2.88
C TYR A 72 -18.69 -25.72 2.63
N LEU A 73 -17.84 -26.54 2.02
CA LEU A 73 -16.45 -26.20 1.75
C LEU A 73 -16.33 -25.03 0.77
N GLU A 74 -17.11 -25.03 -0.31
CA GLU A 74 -17.19 -23.91 -1.26
C GLU A 74 -17.64 -22.62 -0.59
N GLU A 75 -18.65 -22.69 0.28
CA GLU A 75 -19.11 -21.52 1.03
C GLU A 75 -18.02 -20.97 1.95
N GLN A 76 -17.23 -21.82 2.63
CA GLN A 76 -16.12 -21.36 3.47
C GLN A 76 -15.02 -20.71 2.62
N GLN A 77 -14.58 -21.36 1.54
CA GLN A 77 -13.55 -20.82 0.66
C GLN A 77 -13.95 -19.47 0.05
N GLN A 78 -15.22 -19.34 -0.37
CA GLN A 78 -15.72 -18.06 -0.90
C GLN A 78 -15.74 -16.96 0.17
N ARG A 79 -16.08 -17.30 1.42
CA ARG A 79 -16.04 -16.34 2.54
C ARG A 79 -14.61 -15.89 2.83
N ASP A 80 -13.67 -16.82 2.91
CA ASP A 80 -12.26 -16.52 3.19
C ASP A 80 -11.64 -15.70 2.07
N LEU A 81 -11.87 -16.08 0.80
CA LEU A 81 -11.44 -15.30 -0.37
C LEU A 81 -11.97 -13.86 -0.31
N SER A 82 -13.26 -13.69 -0.02
CA SER A 82 -13.88 -12.37 0.05
C SER A 82 -13.29 -11.52 1.18
N LYS A 83 -13.00 -12.15 2.33
CA LYS A 83 -12.36 -11.50 3.47
C LYS A 83 -10.94 -11.05 3.11
N TRP A 84 -10.12 -11.93 2.56
CA TRP A 84 -8.74 -11.60 2.21
C TRP A 84 -8.64 -10.55 1.10
N LYS A 85 -9.48 -10.64 0.06
CA LYS A 85 -9.56 -9.60 -0.98
C LYS A 85 -9.88 -8.23 -0.40
N LYS A 86 -10.82 -8.19 0.55
CA LYS A 86 -11.18 -6.95 1.24
C LYS A 86 -10.01 -6.41 2.09
N GLU A 87 -9.35 -7.27 2.86
CA GLU A 87 -8.23 -6.87 3.71
C GLU A 87 -7.04 -6.35 2.91
N ILE A 88 -6.66 -7.03 1.82
CA ILE A 88 -5.59 -6.58 0.91
C ILE A 88 -5.95 -5.21 0.33
N ARG A 89 -7.15 -5.06 -0.24
CA ARG A 89 -7.58 -3.80 -0.83
C ARG A 89 -7.60 -2.65 0.19
N GLN A 90 -8.07 -2.89 1.41
CA GLN A 90 -8.04 -1.88 2.47
C GLN A 90 -6.61 -1.46 2.84
N GLN A 91 -5.64 -2.38 2.79
CA GLN A 91 -4.24 -2.06 3.01
C GLN A 91 -3.64 -1.28 1.85
N GLU A 92 -3.96 -1.65 0.60
CA GLU A 92 -3.57 -0.90 -0.59
C GLU A 92 -4.09 0.55 -0.53
N ASP A 93 -5.39 0.73 -0.29
CA ASP A 93 -6.04 2.04 -0.19
C ASP A 93 -5.36 2.91 0.89
N ALA A 94 -5.07 2.34 2.07
CA ALA A 94 -4.41 3.05 3.16
C ALA A 94 -2.95 3.45 2.84
N ILE A 95 -2.23 2.59 2.10
CA ILE A 95 -0.87 2.90 1.65
C ILE A 95 -0.91 4.00 0.59
N GLU A 96 -1.85 3.94 -0.35
CA GLU A 96 -2.03 4.96 -1.39
C GLU A 96 -2.38 6.33 -0.79
N GLU A 97 -3.27 6.36 0.21
CA GLU A 97 -3.58 7.57 0.97
C GLU A 97 -2.30 8.14 1.63
N SER A 98 -1.52 7.28 2.30
CA SER A 98 -0.25 7.69 2.93
C SER A 98 0.78 8.22 1.92
N ILE A 99 0.84 7.64 0.72
CA ILE A 99 1.69 8.14 -0.38
C ILE A 99 1.22 9.52 -0.81
N GLN A 100 -0.09 9.71 -0.94
CA GLN A 100 -0.64 10.98 -1.39
C GLN A 100 -0.41 12.08 -0.36
N GLU A 101 -0.60 11.81 0.93
CA GLU A 101 -0.26 12.75 1.99
C GLU A 101 1.23 13.16 1.96
N SER A 102 2.12 12.18 1.79
CA SER A 102 3.57 12.42 1.76
C SER A 102 3.95 13.27 0.53
N LYS A 103 3.31 13.04 -0.63
CA LYS A 103 3.46 13.90 -1.82
C LYS A 103 2.97 15.33 -1.57
N THR A 104 1.84 15.51 -0.89
CA THR A 104 1.33 16.84 -0.54
C THR A 104 2.31 17.57 0.38
N ARG A 105 2.92 16.88 1.36
CA ARG A 105 3.97 17.47 2.21
C ARG A 105 5.20 17.87 1.40
N LEU A 106 5.65 17.03 0.48
CA LEU A 106 6.76 17.36 -0.43
C LEU A 106 6.49 18.64 -1.22
N LEU A 107 5.29 18.79 -1.79
CA LEU A 107 4.90 20.01 -2.49
C LEU A 107 4.95 21.24 -1.58
N ASN A 108 4.45 21.14 -0.35
CA ASN A 108 4.50 22.24 0.62
C ASN A 108 5.95 22.61 0.95
N PHE A 109 6.81 21.62 1.21
CA PHE A 109 8.22 21.88 1.47
C PHE A 109 8.93 22.53 0.28
N GLN A 110 8.60 22.11 -0.96
CA GLN A 110 9.13 22.75 -2.17
C GLN A 110 8.70 24.21 -2.29
N THR A 111 7.43 24.53 -1.98
CA THR A 111 6.93 25.91 -1.96
C THR A 111 7.65 26.74 -0.89
N GLU A 112 7.75 26.24 0.34
CA GLU A 112 8.49 26.90 1.42
C GLU A 112 9.96 27.16 1.05
N GLN A 113 10.61 26.19 0.41
CA GLN A 113 11.98 26.31 -0.06
C GLN A 113 12.13 27.44 -1.09
N GLN A 114 11.20 27.53 -2.05
CA GLN A 114 11.19 28.61 -3.06
C GLN A 114 10.99 29.98 -2.42
N GLU A 115 10.08 30.10 -1.45
CA GLU A 115 9.85 31.33 -0.71
C GLU A 115 11.08 31.77 0.09
N LEU A 116 11.73 30.84 0.80
CA LEU A 116 12.94 31.10 1.57
C LEU A 116 14.11 31.53 0.66
N GLN A 117 14.26 30.88 -0.50
CA GLN A 117 15.26 31.28 -1.50
C GLN A 117 14.99 32.69 -2.04
N ALA A 118 13.74 33.01 -2.39
CA ALA A 118 13.37 34.33 -2.86
C ALA A 118 13.64 35.43 -1.82
N ARG A 119 13.53 35.12 -0.53
CA ARG A 119 13.89 36.03 0.58
C ARG A 119 15.41 36.15 0.78
N TRP A 120 16.17 35.09 0.50
CA TRP A 120 17.63 35.11 0.59
C TRP A 120 18.29 35.99 -0.48
N PHE A 121 17.74 35.98 -1.70
CA PHE A 121 18.27 36.75 -2.83
C PHE A 121 17.78 38.21 -2.87
N LYS A 122 16.96 38.63 -1.90
CA LYS A 122 16.52 40.02 -1.69
C LYS A 122 17.43 40.73 -0.70
#